data_AF-A0A3Q3XDN1-F1
#
_entry.id   AF-A0A3Q3XDN1-F1
#
_cell.length_a   1.000
_cell.length_b   1.000
_cell.length_c   1.000
_cell.angle_alpha   90.00
_cell.angle_beta   90.00
_cell.angle_gamma   90.00
#
_symmetry.space_group_name_H-M   'P 1'
#
loop_
_entity.id
_entity.type
_entity.pdbx_description
1 polymer ?
#
loop_
_entity_poly.entity_id
_entity_poly.type
_entity_poly.pdbx_seq_one_letter_code
_entity_poly.pdbx_strand_id
1 'polypeptide(L)'
;MALTSDPNYQKLQEWYKKKAGSLNMRDMFDADKDRFSKFSTTLATEDGDILLDFSKNLINQEVLSMLLGLAKSRGVEEAREKMFSGEKINFTEGRAVLHVALRNRSNMPVRVDGKDVMPEVNRVLDKMKAFCHRVRSGEWKGFSGKSITDPIHTGSTGCHVRAQDLRAGRHVEHQQLRSVGVSDSSLRQNLQETNTEQVSDIANFLFGAHSVELGKQLAKKIEPELRDNSTVISHDSSTNGLINFLKKNFA
;
A
#
# COMPACT_ATOMS: atom_id res chain seq x y z
N MET A 1 26.18 -13.37 -12.23
CA MET A 1 25.48 -12.77 -13.39
C MET A 1 24.45 -13.75 -13.96
N ALA A 2 23.25 -13.84 -13.38
CA ALA A 2 22.27 -14.87 -13.78
C ALA A 2 21.46 -14.49 -15.04
N LEU A 3 21.18 -13.21 -15.27
CA LEU A 3 20.40 -12.74 -16.43
C LEU A 3 21.25 -12.67 -17.70
N THR A 4 22.41 -12.03 -17.65
CA THR A 4 23.25 -11.78 -18.84
C THR A 4 23.92 -13.03 -19.41
N SER A 5 23.98 -14.11 -18.64
CA SER A 5 24.45 -15.43 -19.08
C SER A 5 23.31 -16.34 -19.57
N ASP A 6 22.05 -15.96 -19.42
CA ASP A 6 20.91 -16.75 -19.89
C ASP A 6 20.87 -16.75 -21.43
N PRO A 7 20.87 -17.92 -22.09
CA PRO A 7 20.84 -18.01 -23.56
C PRO A 7 19.64 -17.32 -24.19
N ASN A 8 18.47 -17.31 -23.54
CA ASN A 8 17.28 -16.61 -24.05
C ASN A 8 17.46 -15.10 -23.98
N TYR A 9 18.14 -14.60 -22.93
CA TYR A 9 18.46 -13.18 -22.83
C TYR A 9 19.47 -12.78 -23.90
N GLN A 10 20.52 -13.58 -24.12
CA GLN A 10 21.52 -13.34 -25.16
C GLN A 10 20.88 -13.31 -26.54
N LYS A 11 20.00 -14.29 -26.85
CA LYS A 11 19.23 -14.33 -28.09
C LYS A 11 18.36 -13.09 -28.28
N LEU A 12 17.63 -12.67 -27.25
CA LEU A 12 16.81 -11.46 -27.29
C LEU A 12 17.68 -10.20 -27.50
N GLN A 13 18.82 -10.11 -26.84
CA GLN A 13 19.75 -8.98 -26.96
C GLN A 13 20.37 -8.92 -28.36
N GLU A 14 20.77 -10.05 -28.94
CA GLU A 14 21.26 -10.12 -30.31
C GLU A 14 20.19 -9.71 -31.33
N TRP A 15 18.96 -10.21 -31.14
CA TRP A 15 17.83 -9.81 -31.97
C TRP A 15 17.60 -8.30 -31.89
N TYR A 16 17.63 -7.73 -30.68
CA TYR A 16 17.47 -6.30 -30.47
C TYR A 16 18.53 -5.50 -31.23
N LYS A 17 19.81 -5.86 -31.09
CA LYS A 17 20.92 -5.19 -31.79
C LYS A 17 20.78 -5.25 -33.31
N LYS A 18 20.23 -6.33 -33.85
CA LYS A 18 20.10 -6.54 -35.30
C LYS A 18 18.84 -5.90 -35.90
N LYS A 19 17.72 -5.88 -35.18
CA LYS A 19 16.39 -5.61 -35.75
C LYS A 19 15.56 -4.54 -35.03
N ALA A 20 15.88 -4.16 -33.79
CA ALA A 20 15.02 -3.23 -33.05
C ALA A 20 14.92 -1.84 -33.69
N GLY A 21 16.00 -1.38 -34.34
CA GLY A 21 16.03 -0.08 -35.03
C GLY A 21 15.08 0.02 -36.23
N SER A 22 14.62 -1.10 -36.79
CA SER A 22 13.65 -1.11 -37.88
C SER A 22 12.20 -1.23 -37.43
N LEU A 23 11.93 -1.30 -36.12
CA LEU A 23 10.56 -1.35 -35.62
C LEU A 23 9.95 0.05 -35.66
N ASN A 24 8.80 0.16 -36.32
CA ASN A 24 8.00 1.37 -36.36
C ASN A 24 6.56 1.03 -36.02
N MET A 25 5.98 1.76 -35.05
CA MET A 25 4.63 1.47 -34.57
C MET A 25 3.57 1.57 -35.65
N ARG A 26 3.64 2.62 -36.49
CA ARG A 26 2.63 2.84 -37.54
C ARG A 26 2.70 1.73 -38.57
N ASP A 27 3.91 1.45 -39.07
CA ASP A 27 4.13 0.38 -40.05
C ASP A 27 3.67 -0.99 -39.52
N MET A 28 3.87 -1.26 -38.22
CA MET A 28 3.44 -2.51 -37.59
C MET A 28 1.91 -2.65 -37.50
N PHE A 29 1.17 -1.56 -37.32
CA PHE A 29 -0.31 -1.57 -37.40
C PHE A 29 -0.82 -1.58 -38.85
N ASP A 30 -0.09 -0.94 -39.77
CA ASP A 30 -0.44 -0.96 -41.18
C ASP A 30 -0.26 -2.35 -41.80
N ALA A 31 0.81 -3.04 -41.40
CA ALA A 31 1.13 -4.40 -41.86
C ALA A 31 0.29 -5.51 -41.19
N ASP A 32 -0.27 -5.28 -40.00
CA ASP A 32 -1.09 -6.27 -39.28
C ASP A 32 -2.38 -5.63 -38.76
N LYS A 33 -3.47 -5.77 -39.53
CA LYS A 33 -4.79 -5.23 -39.17
C LYS A 33 -5.41 -5.88 -37.93
N ASP A 34 -4.96 -7.08 -37.57
CA ASP A 34 -5.41 -7.81 -36.37
C ASP A 34 -4.48 -7.59 -35.16
N ARG A 35 -3.53 -6.65 -35.26
CA ARG A 35 -2.52 -6.43 -34.21
C ARG A 35 -3.15 -6.16 -32.85
N PHE A 36 -4.23 -5.37 -32.78
CA PHE A 36 -4.93 -5.14 -31.52
C PHE A 36 -5.38 -6.46 -30.89
N SER A 37 -6.07 -7.31 -31.65
CA SER A 37 -6.59 -8.59 -31.16
C SER A 37 -5.48 -9.58 -30.77
N LYS A 38 -4.34 -9.57 -31.46
CA LYS A 38 -3.20 -10.44 -31.15
C LYS A 38 -2.39 -9.99 -29.92
N PHE A 39 -2.35 -8.68 -29.67
CA PHE A 39 -1.57 -8.06 -28.60
C PHE A 39 -2.46 -7.36 -27.57
N SER A 40 -3.65 -7.91 -27.35
CA SER A 40 -4.50 -7.55 -26.23
C SER A 40 -5.15 -8.80 -25.66
N THR A 41 -5.59 -8.70 -24.42
CA THR A 41 -6.46 -9.70 -23.81
C THR A 41 -7.43 -9.00 -22.89
N THR A 42 -8.66 -9.51 -22.83
CA THR A 42 -9.65 -9.05 -21.86
C THR A 42 -9.73 -10.07 -20.74
N LEU A 43 -9.58 -9.60 -19.50
CA LEU A 43 -9.75 -10.40 -18.30
C LEU A 43 -11.15 -10.14 -17.76
N ALA A 44 -12.05 -11.11 -17.89
CA ALA A 44 -13.37 -11.03 -17.28
C ALA A 44 -13.26 -11.16 -15.76
N THR A 45 -13.87 -10.23 -15.04
CA THR A 45 -14.02 -10.30 -13.58
C THR A 45 -15.49 -10.18 -13.21
N GLU A 46 -15.86 -10.58 -12.00
CA GLU A 46 -17.25 -10.48 -11.52
C GLU A 46 -17.76 -9.04 -11.51
N ASP A 47 -16.85 -8.05 -11.37
CA ASP A 47 -17.15 -6.63 -11.28
C ASP A 47 -16.91 -5.87 -12.60
N GLY A 48 -16.66 -6.60 -13.69
CA GLY A 48 -16.46 -6.04 -15.03
C GLY A 48 -15.14 -6.45 -15.69
N ASP A 49 -15.02 -6.10 -16.97
CA ASP A 49 -13.90 -6.52 -17.80
C ASP A 49 -12.69 -5.59 -17.65
N ILE A 50 -11.50 -6.18 -17.63
CA ILE A 50 -10.22 -5.46 -17.69
C ILE A 50 -9.58 -5.73 -19.04
N LEU A 51 -9.57 -4.74 -19.93
CA LEU A 51 -8.83 -4.80 -21.19
C LEU A 51 -7.34 -4.47 -20.95
N LEU A 52 -6.48 -5.45 -21.21
CA LEU A 52 -5.04 -5.27 -21.29
C LEU A 52 -4.62 -5.14 -22.76
N ASP A 53 -4.56 -3.90 -23.25
CA ASP A 53 -4.04 -3.58 -24.59
C ASP A 53 -2.53 -3.26 -24.51
N PHE A 54 -1.70 -4.15 -25.06
CA PHE A 54 -0.26 -3.98 -25.20
C PHE A 54 0.18 -3.95 -26.68
N SER A 55 -0.76 -3.68 -27.59
CA SER A 55 -0.52 -3.63 -29.03
C SER A 55 0.34 -2.44 -29.45
N LYS A 56 0.35 -1.38 -28.65
CA LYS A 56 1.13 -0.15 -28.88
C LYS A 56 2.55 -0.23 -28.31
N ASN A 57 3.05 -1.43 -28.03
CA ASN A 57 4.44 -1.68 -27.66
C ASN A 57 5.26 -2.13 -28.88
N LEU A 58 6.55 -1.77 -28.93
CA LEU A 58 7.50 -2.13 -30.00
C LEU A 58 7.91 -3.61 -29.90
N ILE A 59 6.91 -4.47 -30.06
CA ILE A 59 7.03 -5.93 -30.03
C ILE A 59 6.28 -6.52 -31.23
N ASN A 60 6.83 -7.59 -31.79
CA ASN A 60 6.14 -8.44 -32.74
C ASN A 60 6.02 -9.85 -32.14
N GLN A 61 5.47 -10.80 -32.91
CA GLN A 61 5.23 -12.17 -32.43
C GLN A 61 6.54 -12.88 -32.03
N GLU A 62 7.63 -12.61 -32.76
CA GLU A 62 8.96 -13.16 -32.48
C GLU A 62 9.48 -12.64 -31.12
N VAL A 63 9.38 -11.32 -30.88
CA VAL A 63 9.81 -10.69 -29.62
C VAL A 63 8.99 -11.18 -28.44
N LEU A 64 7.66 -11.23 -28.57
CA LEU A 64 6.80 -11.74 -27.50
C LEU A 64 7.15 -13.18 -27.14
N SER A 65 7.40 -14.03 -28.14
CA SER A 65 7.81 -15.42 -27.93
C SER A 65 9.17 -15.52 -27.21
N MET A 66 10.13 -14.66 -27.56
CA MET A 66 11.43 -14.60 -26.86
C MET A 66 11.30 -14.10 -25.42
N LEU A 67 10.45 -13.10 -25.15
CA LEU A 67 10.19 -12.60 -23.80
C LEU A 67 9.53 -13.67 -22.91
N LEU A 68 8.55 -14.40 -23.45
CA LEU A 68 7.93 -15.52 -22.74
C LEU A 68 8.91 -16.68 -22.52
N GLY A 69 9.77 -16.97 -23.52
CA GLY A 69 10.85 -17.95 -23.37
C GLY A 69 11.85 -17.57 -22.28
N LEU A 70 12.21 -16.29 -22.20
CA LEU A 70 13.06 -15.77 -21.12
C LEU A 70 12.37 -15.86 -19.75
N ALA A 71 11.08 -15.53 -19.65
CA ALA A 71 10.34 -15.66 -18.39
C ALA A 71 10.37 -17.11 -17.86
N LYS A 72 10.22 -18.08 -18.77
CA LYS A 72 10.33 -19.51 -18.44
C LYS A 72 11.74 -19.89 -18.01
N SER A 73 12.80 -19.52 -18.75
CA SER A 73 14.18 -19.89 -18.37
C SER A 73 14.67 -19.23 -17.09
N ARG A 74 14.09 -18.07 -16.73
CA ARG A 74 14.37 -17.40 -15.46
C ARG A 74 13.59 -17.96 -14.27
N GLY A 75 12.74 -18.96 -14.50
CA GLY A 75 12.01 -19.67 -13.45
C GLY A 75 10.91 -18.84 -12.79
N VAL A 76 10.22 -17.99 -13.57
CA VAL A 76 9.17 -17.10 -13.05
C VAL A 76 7.99 -17.91 -12.48
N GLU A 77 7.64 -19.03 -13.13
CA GLU A 77 6.53 -19.89 -12.68
C GLU A 77 6.88 -20.57 -11.36
N GLU A 78 8.09 -21.11 -11.22
CA GLU A 78 8.58 -21.71 -9.97
C GLU A 78 8.67 -20.65 -8.87
N ALA A 79 9.21 -19.46 -9.16
CA ALA A 79 9.26 -18.38 -8.18
C ALA A 79 7.87 -17.92 -7.72
N ARG A 80 6.88 -17.91 -8.63
CA ARG A 80 5.48 -17.66 -8.29
C ARG A 80 4.97 -18.73 -7.33
N GLU A 81 5.15 -20.01 -7.63
CA GLU A 81 4.69 -21.10 -6.75
C GLU A 81 5.33 -21.03 -5.35
N LYS A 82 6.62 -20.71 -5.28
CA LYS A 82 7.33 -20.48 -4.00
C LYS A 82 6.70 -19.35 -3.18
N MET A 83 6.31 -18.25 -3.84
CA MET A 83 5.61 -17.15 -3.18
C MET A 83 4.25 -17.60 -2.63
N PHE A 84 3.43 -18.26 -3.46
CA PHE A 84 2.07 -18.66 -3.08
C PHE A 84 2.04 -19.77 -2.01
N SER A 85 3.05 -20.65 -1.98
CA SER A 85 3.18 -21.73 -1.00
C SER A 85 3.75 -21.28 0.36
N GLY A 86 4.27 -20.05 0.47
CA GLY A 86 4.83 -19.51 1.70
C GLY A 86 6.30 -19.83 1.93
N GLU A 87 7.05 -20.24 0.89
CA GLU A 87 8.50 -20.36 0.99
C GLU A 87 9.17 -19.03 1.33
N LYS A 88 10.34 -19.10 1.97
CA LYS A 88 11.12 -17.94 2.41
C LYS A 88 11.91 -17.31 1.26
N ILE A 89 11.19 -16.80 0.26
CA ILE A 89 11.78 -16.20 -0.95
C ILE A 89 12.46 -14.86 -0.69
N ASN A 90 12.13 -14.17 0.40
CA ASN A 90 12.92 -13.05 0.89
C ASN A 90 14.11 -13.61 1.67
N PHE A 91 15.12 -14.04 0.92
CA PHE A 91 16.27 -14.79 1.41
C PHE A 91 17.23 -13.95 2.26
N THR A 92 17.26 -12.62 2.09
CA THR A 92 18.13 -11.74 2.91
C THR A 92 17.61 -11.61 4.34
N GLU A 93 16.30 -11.68 4.54
CA GLU A 93 15.67 -11.62 5.87
C GLU A 93 15.16 -12.98 6.37
N GLY A 94 15.24 -14.03 5.54
CA GLY A 94 14.70 -15.36 5.85
C GLY A 94 13.17 -15.37 6.03
N ARG A 95 12.43 -14.60 5.22
CA ARG A 95 10.99 -14.38 5.38
C ARG A 95 10.16 -14.87 4.19
N ALA A 96 8.95 -15.35 4.50
CA ALA A 96 7.92 -15.58 3.50
C ALA A 96 7.34 -14.24 2.99
N VAL A 97 6.79 -14.23 1.77
CA VAL A 97 6.20 -13.03 1.15
C VAL A 97 4.74 -13.31 0.78
N LEU A 98 3.81 -13.02 1.69
CA LEU A 98 2.43 -13.53 1.63
C LEU A 98 1.34 -12.44 1.63
N HIS A 99 1.56 -11.35 0.89
CA HIS A 99 0.51 -10.35 0.67
C HIS A 99 -0.72 -10.95 -0.05
N VAL A 100 -0.56 -12.05 -0.77
CA VAL A 100 -1.66 -12.81 -1.38
C VAL A 100 -2.58 -13.47 -0.34
N ALA A 101 -2.04 -13.91 0.81
CA ALA A 101 -2.83 -14.52 1.88
C ALA A 101 -3.81 -13.51 2.52
N LEU A 102 -3.40 -12.24 2.63
CA LEU A 102 -4.23 -11.16 3.18
C LEU A 102 -5.52 -10.89 2.39
N ARG A 103 -5.56 -11.32 1.12
CA ARG A 103 -6.69 -11.16 0.21
C ARG A 103 -7.20 -12.50 -0.35
N ASN A 104 -6.80 -13.62 0.28
CA ASN A 104 -7.25 -14.94 -0.12
C ASN A 104 -8.69 -15.18 0.34
N ARG A 105 -9.66 -14.92 -0.56
CA ARG A 105 -11.09 -15.10 -0.26
C ARG A 105 -11.54 -16.56 -0.27
N SER A 106 -10.77 -17.46 -0.88
CA SER A 106 -11.08 -18.90 -0.92
C SER A 106 -10.89 -19.59 0.43
N ASN A 107 -10.12 -18.97 1.35
CA ASN A 107 -9.68 -19.58 2.60
C ASN A 107 -8.92 -20.90 2.45
N MET A 108 -8.38 -21.20 1.25
CA MET A 108 -7.45 -22.31 1.11
C MET A 108 -6.24 -22.11 2.03
N PRO A 109 -5.78 -23.14 2.76
CA PRO A 109 -4.68 -23.00 3.70
C PRO A 109 -3.40 -22.49 3.04
N VAL A 110 -2.72 -21.56 3.70
CA VAL A 110 -1.41 -21.05 3.29
C VAL A 110 -0.45 -21.23 4.46
N ARG A 111 0.58 -22.06 4.29
CA ARG A 111 1.42 -22.50 5.41
C ARG A 111 2.74 -21.73 5.48
N VAL A 112 3.12 -21.34 6.69
CA VAL A 112 4.47 -20.86 7.02
C VAL A 112 4.95 -21.65 8.23
N ASP A 113 6.13 -22.24 8.13
CA ASP A 113 6.73 -23.07 9.20
C ASP A 113 5.71 -24.12 9.74
N GLY A 114 4.99 -24.76 8.82
CA GLY A 114 3.99 -25.80 9.11
C GLY A 114 2.61 -25.31 9.56
N LYS A 115 2.44 -24.01 9.87
CA LYS A 115 1.19 -23.44 10.38
C LYS A 115 0.42 -22.68 9.30
N ASP A 116 -0.88 -22.93 9.22
CA ASP A 116 -1.77 -22.15 8.35
C ASP A 116 -1.96 -20.74 8.92
N VAL A 117 -1.77 -19.72 8.07
CA VAL A 117 -1.87 -18.31 8.46
C VAL A 117 -3.29 -17.75 8.31
N MET A 118 -4.16 -18.43 7.55
CA MET A 118 -5.50 -17.93 7.24
C MET A 118 -6.39 -17.66 8.47
N PRO A 119 -6.38 -18.49 9.55
CA PRO A 119 -7.16 -18.19 10.75
C PRO A 119 -6.79 -16.84 11.39
N GLU A 120 -5.50 -16.52 11.49
CA GLU A 120 -5.05 -15.24 12.07
C GLU A 120 -5.35 -14.06 11.14
N VAL A 121 -5.23 -14.24 9.83
CA VAL A 121 -5.62 -13.22 8.84
C VAL A 121 -7.10 -12.86 9.02
N ASN A 122 -7.98 -13.86 9.05
CA ASN A 122 -9.41 -13.64 9.23
C ASN A 122 -9.76 -13.05 10.59
N ARG A 123 -9.10 -13.50 11.66
CA ARG A 123 -9.28 -12.94 13.01
C ARG A 123 -8.97 -11.45 13.05
N VAL A 124 -7.92 -11.00 12.37
CA VAL A 124 -7.59 -9.56 12.29
C VAL A 124 -8.59 -8.82 11.42
N LEU A 125 -9.03 -9.38 10.29
CA LEU A 125 -10.08 -8.77 9.46
C LEU A 125 -11.40 -8.60 10.23
N ASP A 126 -11.80 -9.58 11.03
CA ASP A 126 -13.00 -9.50 11.87
C ASP A 126 -12.85 -8.44 12.96
N LYS A 127 -11.67 -8.36 13.59
CA LYS A 127 -11.35 -7.29 14.55
C LYS A 127 -11.42 -5.91 13.90
N MET A 128 -10.90 -5.76 12.67
CA MET A 128 -11.00 -4.52 11.88
C MET A 128 -12.46 -4.17 11.58
N LYS A 129 -13.25 -5.15 11.14
CA LYS A 129 -14.68 -4.97 10.84
C LYS A 129 -15.46 -4.48 12.07
N ALA A 130 -15.27 -5.13 13.22
CA ALA A 130 -15.93 -4.75 14.46
C ALA A 130 -15.53 -3.35 14.93
N PHE A 131 -14.25 -3.00 14.85
CA PHE A 131 -13.76 -1.66 15.18
C PHE A 131 -14.36 -0.60 14.23
N CYS A 132 -14.28 -0.82 12.92
CA CYS A 132 -14.85 0.07 11.93
C CYS A 132 -16.36 0.28 12.15
N HIS A 133 -17.08 -0.78 12.50
CA HIS A 133 -18.50 -0.68 12.83
C HIS A 133 -18.74 0.27 14.01
N ARG A 134 -18.06 0.05 15.15
CA ARG A 134 -18.22 0.86 16.35
C ARG A 134 -17.88 2.34 16.14
N VAL A 135 -16.85 2.62 15.34
CA VAL A 135 -16.48 4.00 15.00
C VAL A 135 -17.53 4.64 14.09
N ARG A 136 -17.97 3.93 13.05
CA ARG A 136 -18.95 4.46 12.08
C ARG A 136 -20.36 4.60 12.66
N SER A 137 -20.76 3.72 13.57
CA SER A 137 -22.05 3.81 14.28
C SER A 137 -22.05 4.89 15.36
N GLY A 138 -20.87 5.41 15.74
CA GLY A 138 -20.71 6.35 16.83
C GLY A 138 -20.81 5.70 18.22
N GLU A 139 -20.83 4.38 18.33
CA GLU A 139 -20.70 3.66 19.62
C GLU A 139 -19.33 3.91 20.26
N TRP A 140 -18.28 4.06 19.44
CA TRP A 140 -16.96 4.42 19.93
C TRP A 140 -16.92 5.92 20.27
N LYS A 141 -16.74 6.22 21.56
CA LYS A 141 -16.67 7.59 22.07
C LYS A 141 -15.24 8.04 22.30
N GLY A 142 -14.98 9.33 22.07
CA GLY A 142 -13.79 10.02 22.54
C GLY A 142 -13.83 10.25 24.04
N PHE A 143 -12.79 10.87 24.60
CA PHE A 143 -12.68 11.07 26.05
C PHE A 143 -13.80 11.94 26.64
N SER A 144 -14.39 12.84 25.83
CA SER A 144 -15.51 13.71 26.19
C SER A 144 -16.88 13.02 26.09
N GLY A 145 -16.92 11.73 25.73
CA GLY A 145 -18.18 11.00 25.51
C GLY A 145 -18.83 11.28 24.15
N LYS A 146 -18.27 12.19 23.34
CA LYS A 146 -18.74 12.48 21.97
C LYS A 146 -18.29 11.41 20.98
N SER A 147 -19.05 11.22 19.90
CA SER A 147 -18.68 10.32 18.81
C SER A 147 -17.45 10.83 18.05
N ILE A 148 -16.65 9.91 17.52
CA ILE A 148 -15.52 10.23 16.65
C ILE A 148 -16.02 10.72 15.29
N THR A 149 -15.50 11.86 14.83
CA THR A 149 -15.85 12.47 13.53
C THR A 149 -14.69 12.42 12.54
N ASP A 150 -13.46 12.56 13.05
CA ASP A 150 -12.25 12.77 12.26
C ASP A 150 -11.20 11.71 12.61
N PRO A 151 -11.22 10.57 11.93
CA PRO A 151 -10.17 9.57 12.06
C PRO A 151 -8.86 10.09 11.45
N ILE A 152 -7.78 10.06 12.23
CA ILE A 152 -6.44 10.45 11.78
C ILE A 152 -5.58 9.19 11.60
N HIS A 153 -5.08 9.01 10.39
CA HIS A 153 -4.09 7.97 10.09
C HIS A 153 -2.68 8.57 10.16
N THR A 154 -1.88 8.16 11.15
CA THR A 154 -0.44 8.44 11.21
C THR A 154 0.34 7.21 10.76
N GLY A 155 1.32 7.37 9.86
CA GLY A 155 2.03 6.23 9.32
C GLY A 155 3.23 6.59 8.47
N SER A 156 4.22 5.68 8.44
CA SER A 156 5.39 5.80 7.57
C SER A 156 5.02 5.69 6.07
N THR A 157 5.95 6.07 5.19
CA THR A 157 5.73 6.30 3.75
C THR A 157 4.90 5.22 3.04
N GLY A 158 5.15 3.93 3.32
CA GLY A 158 4.44 2.82 2.66
C GLY A 158 2.96 2.67 3.05
N CYS A 159 2.59 2.90 4.32
CA CYS A 159 1.19 2.88 4.75
C CYS A 159 0.47 4.19 4.43
N HIS A 160 1.20 5.32 4.44
CA HIS A 160 0.65 6.63 4.11
C HIS A 160 0.19 6.72 2.65
N VAL A 161 1.06 6.36 1.69
CA VAL A 161 0.74 6.42 0.25
C VAL A 161 -0.44 5.50 -0.09
N ARG A 162 -0.44 4.26 0.42
CA ARG A 162 -1.54 3.32 0.18
C ARG A 162 -2.88 3.81 0.74
N ALA A 163 -2.88 4.46 1.91
CA ALA A 163 -4.10 5.02 2.49
C ALA A 163 -4.66 6.18 1.67
N GLN A 164 -3.79 7.00 1.06
CA GLN A 164 -4.18 8.10 0.17
C GLN A 164 -4.74 7.58 -1.16
N ASP A 165 -4.06 6.63 -1.80
CA ASP A 165 -4.48 6.08 -3.09
C ASP A 165 -5.85 5.38 -3.00
N LEU A 166 -6.07 4.59 -1.93
CA LEU A 166 -7.37 3.94 -1.67
C LEU A 166 -8.51 4.93 -1.40
N ARG A 167 -8.20 6.15 -0.93
CA ARG A 167 -9.20 7.21 -0.75
C ARG A 167 -9.60 7.80 -2.09
N ALA A 168 -8.65 8.06 -2.98
CA ALA A 168 -8.91 8.65 -4.30
C ALA A 168 -9.83 7.77 -5.18
N GLY A 169 -9.78 6.45 -5.00
CA GLY A 169 -10.62 5.50 -5.75
C GLY A 169 -12.03 5.26 -5.22
N ARG A 170 -12.48 5.90 -4.12
CA ARG A 170 -13.83 5.66 -3.56
C ARG A 170 -14.75 6.89 -3.64
N HIS A 171 -15.83 6.76 -4.40
CA HIS A 171 -17.01 7.65 -4.37
C HIS A 171 -17.94 7.38 -3.16
N VAL A 172 -17.40 6.96 -2.01
CA VAL A 172 -18.23 6.62 -0.84
C VAL A 172 -18.21 7.76 0.17
N GLU A 173 -19.29 8.53 0.18
CA GLU A 173 -19.60 9.57 1.17
C GLU A 173 -19.88 8.93 2.53
N HIS A 174 -18.87 8.73 3.38
CA HIS A 174 -19.10 8.73 4.82
C HIS A 174 -17.78 8.89 5.58
N GLN A 175 -17.64 10.07 6.22
CA GLN A 175 -16.52 10.55 7.04
C GLN A 175 -15.26 10.99 6.28
N GLN A 176 -14.76 12.18 6.62
CA GLN A 176 -13.51 12.73 6.08
C GLN A 176 -12.32 12.01 6.73
N LEU A 177 -11.78 10.99 6.06
CA LEU A 177 -10.51 10.38 6.45
C LEU A 177 -9.35 11.34 6.16
N ARG A 178 -8.60 11.73 7.20
CA ARG A 178 -7.38 12.54 7.08
C ARG A 178 -6.15 11.65 7.26
N SER A 179 -5.25 11.70 6.30
CA SER A 179 -3.97 10.95 6.32
C SER A 179 -2.83 11.91 6.61
N VAL A 180 -2.00 11.59 7.60
CA VAL A 180 -0.90 12.44 8.04
C VAL A 180 0.41 11.66 7.93
N GLY A 181 1.38 12.22 7.20
CA GLY A 181 2.74 11.68 7.12
C GLY A 181 3.53 12.03 8.39
N VAL A 182 4.54 11.24 8.74
CA VAL A 182 5.34 11.42 9.97
C VAL A 182 6.32 12.62 9.88
N SER A 183 6.23 13.48 8.85
CA SER A 183 6.98 14.73 8.82
C SER A 183 6.36 15.78 9.74
N ASP A 184 7.18 16.41 10.58
CA ASP A 184 6.78 17.31 11.66
C ASP A 184 5.92 18.51 11.17
N SER A 185 6.08 18.95 9.92
CA SER A 185 5.25 20.02 9.32
C SER A 185 3.84 19.59 8.94
N SER A 186 3.62 18.33 8.56
CA SER A 186 2.33 17.82 8.10
C SER A 186 1.36 17.49 9.24
N LEU A 187 1.90 17.14 10.42
CA LEU A 187 1.14 16.98 11.65
C LEU A 187 0.56 18.32 12.13
N ARG A 188 1.36 19.39 12.10
CA ARG A 188 0.96 20.74 12.55
C ARG A 188 -0.22 21.30 11.77
N GLN A 189 -0.18 21.24 10.44
CA GLN A 189 -1.21 21.82 9.59
C GLN A 189 -2.56 21.10 9.76
N ASN A 190 -2.56 19.78 9.94
CA ASN A 190 -3.80 19.03 10.09
C ASN A 190 -4.42 19.17 11.49
N LEU A 191 -3.62 19.25 12.55
CA LEU A 191 -4.13 19.46 13.91
C LEU A 191 -4.77 20.85 14.10
N GLN A 192 -4.38 21.86 13.32
CA GLN A 192 -5.00 23.19 13.34
C GLN A 192 -6.45 23.22 12.82
N GLU A 193 -6.83 22.23 11.99
CA GLU A 193 -8.15 22.16 11.36
C GLU A 193 -9.09 21.12 12.00
N THR A 194 -8.65 20.42 13.04
CA THR A 194 -9.37 19.26 13.59
C THR A 194 -9.82 19.51 15.03
N ASN A 195 -11.07 19.15 15.39
CA ASN A 195 -11.53 19.19 16.77
C ASN A 195 -10.89 18.05 17.57
N THR A 196 -9.88 18.36 18.39
CA THR A 196 -9.07 17.41 19.16
C THR A 196 -9.90 16.53 20.10
N GLU A 197 -11.10 16.96 20.52
CA GLU A 197 -12.00 16.18 21.37
C GLU A 197 -12.60 14.93 20.70
N GLN A 198 -12.61 14.89 19.36
CA GLN A 198 -13.31 13.89 18.56
C GLN A 198 -12.38 13.11 17.61
N VAL A 199 -11.07 13.20 17.84
CA VAL A 199 -10.04 12.52 17.06
C VAL A 199 -9.84 11.08 17.53
N SER A 200 -9.65 10.16 16.58
CA SER A 200 -9.19 8.80 16.85
C SER A 200 -7.85 8.53 16.15
N ASP A 201 -6.84 8.15 16.92
CA ASP A 201 -5.56 7.67 16.42
C ASP A 201 -5.67 6.21 15.96
N ILE A 202 -5.91 6.00 14.65
CA ILE A 202 -6.11 4.66 14.06
C ILE A 202 -4.78 3.93 13.83
N ALA A 203 -3.66 4.65 13.81
CA ALA A 203 -2.35 4.16 13.36
C ALA A 203 -1.85 2.87 14.03
N ASN A 204 -2.05 2.73 15.34
CA ASN A 204 -1.59 1.54 16.06
C ASN A 204 -2.47 0.30 15.86
N PHE A 205 -3.73 0.47 15.43
CA PHE A 205 -4.65 -0.66 15.35
C PHE A 205 -4.33 -1.57 14.16
N LEU A 206 -3.60 -1.07 13.16
CA LEU A 206 -3.39 -1.75 11.88
C LEU A 206 -1.94 -2.16 11.58
N PHE A 207 -0.91 -1.42 12.02
CA PHE A 207 0.43 -1.59 11.41
C PHE A 207 1.67 -1.61 12.32
N GLY A 208 1.54 -1.60 13.66
CA GLY A 208 2.62 -2.01 14.59
C GLY A 208 4.04 -1.48 14.30
N ALA A 209 4.19 -0.22 13.88
CA ALA A 209 5.50 0.35 13.57
C ALA A 209 6.07 1.14 14.75
N HIS A 210 7.38 1.00 14.99
CA HIS A 210 8.13 1.67 16.07
C HIS A 210 7.95 3.21 16.08
N SER A 211 7.77 3.82 14.91
CA SER A 211 7.51 5.25 14.74
C SER A 211 6.13 5.69 15.25
N VAL A 212 5.13 4.81 15.21
CA VAL A 212 3.79 5.10 15.76
C VAL A 212 3.82 5.01 17.28
N GLU A 213 4.59 4.07 17.83
CA GLU A 213 4.78 3.94 19.28
C GLU A 213 5.52 5.15 19.87
N LEU A 214 6.55 5.66 19.17
CA LEU A 214 7.22 6.93 19.51
C LEU A 214 6.24 8.12 19.47
N GLY A 215 5.39 8.20 18.44
CA GLY A 215 4.34 9.21 18.34
C GLY A 215 3.36 9.16 19.51
N LYS A 216 2.99 7.97 19.99
CA LYS A 216 2.12 7.79 21.16
C LYS A 216 2.77 8.18 22.48
N GLN A 217 4.02 7.78 22.68
CA GLN A 217 4.77 8.15 23.88
C GLN A 217 4.92 9.67 23.97
N LEU A 218 5.13 10.33 22.82
CA LEU A 218 5.17 11.78 22.73
C LEU A 218 3.80 12.41 23.00
N ALA A 219 2.73 11.93 22.35
CA ALA A 219 1.37 12.42 22.58
C ALA A 219 0.93 12.30 24.05
N LYS A 220 1.22 11.17 24.69
CA LYS A 220 0.91 10.94 26.11
C LYS A 220 1.70 11.85 27.06
N LYS A 221 2.91 12.26 26.68
CA LYS A 221 3.71 13.23 27.45
C LYS A 221 3.22 14.66 27.27
N ILE A 222 2.75 15.00 26.06
CA ILE A 222 2.25 16.34 25.73
C ILE A 222 0.82 16.58 26.24
N GLU A 223 -0.01 15.53 26.35
CA GLU A 223 -1.42 15.63 26.74
C GLU A 223 -1.66 16.40 28.06
N PRO A 224 -0.93 16.15 29.17
CA PRO A 224 -1.10 16.93 30.40
C PRO A 224 -0.65 18.38 30.25
N GLU A 225 0.37 18.61 29.43
CA GLU A 225 0.93 19.95 29.23
C GLU A 225 -0.05 20.84 28.45
N LEU A 226 -0.89 20.28 27.57
CA LEU A 226 -1.95 21.03 26.87
C LEU A 226 -3.07 21.50 27.80
N ARG A 227 -3.18 20.97 29.03
CA ARG A 227 -4.20 21.36 30.01
C ARG A 227 -3.79 22.56 30.87
N ASP A 228 -2.50 22.89 30.88
CA ASP A 228 -1.94 24.02 31.61
C ASP A 228 -1.74 25.21 30.65
N ASN A 229 -2.03 26.43 31.09
CA ASN A 229 -1.82 27.64 30.29
C ASN A 229 -0.36 28.15 30.33
N SER A 230 0.53 27.50 31.09
CA SER A 230 1.94 27.86 31.15
C SER A 230 2.68 27.63 29.82
N THR A 231 3.64 28.49 29.51
CA THR A 231 4.51 28.33 28.33
C THR A 231 5.44 27.14 28.52
N VAL A 232 5.45 26.21 27.56
CA VAL A 232 6.28 25.01 27.57
C VAL A 232 7.61 25.26 26.86
N ILE A 233 8.71 24.88 27.51
CA ILE A 233 10.09 24.98 26.98
C ILE A 233 10.87 23.66 27.07
N SER A 234 10.24 22.59 27.55
CA SER A 234 10.86 21.32 27.91
C SER A 234 11.17 20.40 26.73
N HIS A 235 10.66 20.70 25.53
CA HIS A 235 10.87 19.89 24.32
C HIS A 235 11.81 20.61 23.33
N ASP A 236 11.99 20.03 22.15
CA ASP A 236 12.68 20.71 21.07
C ASP A 236 11.92 21.98 20.62
N SER A 237 12.62 22.88 19.93
CA SER A 237 12.08 24.20 19.54
C SER A 237 10.81 24.10 18.70
N SER A 238 10.69 23.05 17.90
CA SER A 238 9.53 22.82 17.06
C SER A 238 8.34 22.40 17.93
N THR A 239 8.50 21.41 18.81
CA THR A 239 7.43 20.88 19.69
C THR A 239 6.93 21.95 20.66
N ASN A 240 7.84 22.70 21.29
CA ASN A 240 7.48 23.84 22.14
C ASN A 240 6.67 24.90 21.38
N GLY A 241 7.09 25.22 20.15
CA GLY A 241 6.39 26.18 19.30
C GLY A 241 4.95 25.75 18.99
N LEU A 242 4.72 24.47 18.72
CA LEU A 242 3.39 23.93 18.44
C LEU A 242 2.49 23.94 19.68
N ILE A 243 2.99 23.45 20.83
CA ILE A 243 2.23 23.39 22.08
C ILE A 243 1.80 24.81 22.51
N ASN A 244 2.73 25.75 22.51
CA ASN A 244 2.44 27.13 22.92
C ASN A 244 1.52 27.86 21.93
N PHE A 245 1.62 27.56 20.63
CA PHE A 245 0.67 28.06 19.64
C PHE A 245 -0.74 27.54 19.91
N LEU A 246 -0.89 26.23 20.17
CA LEU A 246 -2.20 25.64 20.45
C LEU A 246 -2.82 26.22 21.73
N LYS A 247 -2.04 26.34 22.81
CA LYS A 247 -2.47 27.01 24.06
C LYS A 247 -2.94 28.45 23.84
N LYS A 248 -2.26 29.19 22.96
CA LYS A 248 -2.57 30.60 22.72
C LYS A 248 -3.84 30.82 21.87
N ASN A 249 -4.19 29.87 21.00
CA ASN A 249 -5.24 30.04 20.00
C ASN A 249 -6.49 29.17 20.24
N PHE A 250 -6.42 28.16 21.11
CA PHE A 250 -7.48 27.17 21.29
C PHE A 250 -7.78 26.82 22.77
N ALA A 251 -7.21 27.55 23.74
CA ALA A 251 -7.57 27.44 25.16
C ALA A 251 -8.72 28.39 25.54
#